data_AF-A0A075IAN2-F1
#
_entry.id   AF-A0A075IAN2-F1
#
_cell.length_a   1.000
_cell.length_b   1.000
_cell.length_c   1.000
_cell.angle_alpha   90.00
_cell.angle_beta   90.00
_cell.angle_gamma   90.00
#
_symmetry.space_group_name_H-M   'P 1'
#
loop_
_entity.id
_entity.type
_entity.pdbx_description
1 polymer ?
#
loop_
_entity_poly.entity_id
_entity_poly.type
_entity_poly.pdbx_seq_one_letter_code
_entity_poly.pdbx_strand_id
1 'polypeptide(L)' 'MKKAVVVFSGGIDSVSTCVYLKPKYELHGISFLYGQKANQEIKKQKSSQKYLD' A
#
# COMPACT_ATOMS: atom_id res chain seq x y z
N MET A 1 8.40 -18.24 -5.18
CA MET A 1 8.59 -16.99 -4.40
C MET A 1 7.84 -17.11 -3.08
N LYS A 2 8.37 -16.56 -2.00
CA LYS A 2 7.63 -16.51 -0.71
C LYS A 2 6.56 -15.41 -0.81
N LYS A 3 5.35 -15.70 -0.31
CA LYS A 3 4.24 -14.74 -0.28
C LYS A 3 4.24 -13.98 1.04
N ALA A 4 3.93 -12.69 1.00
CA ALA A 4 3.84 -11.85 2.18
C ALA A 4 2.61 -10.94 2.10
N VAL A 5 1.94 -10.76 3.24
CA VAL A 5 0.84 -9.80 3.39
C VAL A 5 1.35 -8.59 4.17
N VAL A 6 1.10 -7.39 3.65
CA VAL A 6 1.44 -6.13 4.31
C VAL A 6 0.17 -5.35 4.61
N VAL A 7 0.04 -4.88 5.85
CA VAL A 7 -0.94 -3.85 6.19
C VAL A 7 -0.43 -2.51 5.66
N PHE A 8 -1.11 -2.01 4.63
CA PHE A 8 -0.71 -0.82 3.90
C PHE A 8 -1.57 0.37 4.32
N SER A 9 -1.03 1.24 5.19
CA SER A 9 -1.73 2.46 5.61
C SER A 9 -1.63 3.60 4.60
N GLY A 10 -0.64 3.52 3.70
CA GLY A 10 -0.35 4.60 2.76
C GLY A 10 0.64 5.66 3.29
N GLY A 11 1.04 5.56 4.55
CA GLY A 11 2.12 6.39 5.12
C GLY A 11 3.51 5.95 4.66
N ILE A 12 4.50 6.83 4.84
CA ILE A 12 5.88 6.63 4.37
C ILE A 12 6.51 5.32 4.85
N ASP A 13 6.23 4.89 6.08
CA ASP A 13 6.76 3.64 6.64
C ASP A 13 6.22 2.42 5.90
N SER A 14 4.91 2.41 5.63
CA SER A 14 4.28 1.31 4.89
C SER A 14 4.70 1.27 3.42
N VAL A 15 4.91 2.44 2.81
CA VAL A 15 5.40 2.57 1.43
C VAL A 15 6.85 2.09 1.31
N SER A 16 7.74 2.59 2.17
CA SER A 16 9.16 2.20 2.17
C SER A 16 9.34 0.70 2.44
N THR A 17 8.55 0.14 3.36
CA THR A 17 8.50 -1.30 3.63
C THR A 17 8.09 -2.10 2.38
N CYS A 18 7.03 -1.69 1.69
CA CYS A 18 6.61 -2.33 0.44
C CYS A 18 7.71 -2.28 -0.63
N VAL A 19 8.33 -1.13 -0.85
CA VAL A 19 9.40 -0.96 -1.86
C VAL A 19 10.58 -1.89 -1.56
N TYR A 20 11.02 -1.94 -0.30
CA TYR A 20 12.13 -2.78 0.12
C TYR A 20 11.84 -4.28 -0.02
N LEU A 21 10.59 -4.70 0.20
CA LEU A 21 10.19 -6.11 0.20
C LEU A 21 9.73 -6.62 -1.18
N LYS A 22 9.34 -5.74 -2.12
CA LYS A 22 8.87 -6.09 -3.48
C LYS A 22 9.82 -7.01 -4.27
N PRO A 23 11.14 -6.82 -4.27
CA PRO A 23 12.04 -7.75 -4.98
C PRO A 23 12.24 -9.09 -4.26
N LYS A 24 11.82 -9.22 -3.00
CA LYS A 24 12.07 -10.40 -2.15
C LYS A 24 10.84 -11.29 -2.00
N TYR A 25 9.64 -10.73 -2.16
CA TYR A 25 8.38 -11.39 -1.90
C TYR A 25 7.32 -11.03 -2.94
N GLU A 26 6.39 -11.96 -3.16
CA GLU A 26 5.09 -11.65 -3.77
C GLU A 26 4.24 -10.94 -2.69
N LEU A 27 4.20 -9.61 -2.76
CA LEU A 27 3.53 -8.76 -1.77
C LEU A 27 2.04 -8.57 -2.09
N HIS A 28 1.20 -8.78 -1.07
CA HIS A 28 -0.22 -8.47 -1.11
C HIS A 28 -0.53 -7.40 -0.05
N GLY A 29 -0.96 -6.22 -0.49
CA GLY A 29 -1.34 -5.12 0.39
C GLY A 29 -2.78 -5.24 0.87
N ILE A 30 -3.02 -5.03 2.17
CA ILE A 30 -4.36 -4.88 2.74
C ILE A 30 -4.44 -3.50 3.39
N SER A 31 -5.42 -2.71 2.99
CA SER A 31 -5.72 -1.41 3.58
C SER A 31 -7.12 -1.45 4.16
N PHE A 32 -7.29 -0.83 5.33
CA PHE A 32 -8.58 -0.78 6.02
C PHE A 32 -9.24 0.57 5.79
N LEU A 33 -10.48 0.55 5.29
CA LEU A 33 -11.29 1.75 5.13
C LEU A 33 -12.04 2.05 6.44
N TYR A 34 -11.37 2.74 7.37
CA TYR A 34 -11.94 3.08 8.68
C TYR A 34 -12.91 4.29 8.67
N GLY A 35 -13.17 4.91 7.52
CA GLY A 35 -13.98 6.14 7.44
C GLY A 35 -13.29 7.37 8.07
N GLN A 36 -11.96 7.35 8.17
CA GLN A 36 -11.16 8.47 8.70
C GLN A 36 -11.39 9.76 7.90
N LYS A 37 -11.25 10.93 8.57
CA LYS A 37 -11.38 12.28 7.97
C LYS A 37 -10.53 12.48 6.69
N ALA A 38 -9.48 11.69 6.50
CA ALA A 38 -8.58 11.70 5.34
C ALA A 38 -9.11 10.94 4.09
N ASN A 39 -10.43 10.84 3.91
CA ASN A 39 -11.06 10.15 2.77
C ASN A 39 -10.61 10.70 1.39
N GLN A 40 -10.12 11.94 1.36
CA GLN A 40 -9.47 12.59 0.21
C GLN A 40 -8.13 11.92 -0.18
N GLU A 41 -7.32 11.48 0.78
CA GLU A 41 -6.03 10.82 0.53
C GLU A 41 -6.21 9.43 -0.07
N ILE A 42 -7.19 8.67 0.43
CA ILE A 42 -7.52 7.33 -0.10
C ILE A 42 -7.98 7.41 -1.56
N LYS A 43 -8.74 8.46 -1.93
CA LYS A 43 -9.12 8.73 -3.32
C LYS A 43 -7.90 9.02 -4.21
N LYS A 44 -6.92 9.79 -3.72
CA LYS A 44 -5.68 10.10 -4.44
C LYS A 44 -4.78 8.86 -4.60
N GLN A 45 -4.72 8.00 -3.60
CA GLN A 45 -3.94 6.76 -3.66
C GLN A 45 -4.46 5.79 -4.72
N LYS A 46 -5.79 5.68 -4.87
CA LYS A 46 -6.39 4.89 -5.96
C LYS A 46 -6.00 5.40 -7.36
N SER A 47 -5.84 6.71 -7.55
CA SER A 47 -5.34 7.25 -8.83
C SER A 47 -3.84 7.03 -9.02
N SER A 48 -3.05 7.02 -7.94
CA SER A 48 -1.60 6.79 -8.01
C SER A 48 -1.22 5.33 -8.24
N GLN A 49 -2.10 4.38 -7.92
CA GLN A 49 -1.92 2.96 -8.25
C GLN A 49 -1.75 2.74 -9.76
N LYS A 50 -2.36 3.58 -10.59
CA LYS A 50 -2.29 3.56 -12.06
C LYS A 50 -0.91 3.90 -12.63
N TYR A 51 -0.02 4.46 -11.82
CA TYR A 51 1.36 4.81 -12.20
C TYR A 51 2.39 3.80 -11.68
N LEU A 52 1.93 2.74 -11.02
CA LEU A 52 2.73 1.67 -10.43
C LEU A 52 2.56 0.33 -11.16
N ASP A 53 1.70 0.30 -12.19
CA ASP A 53 1.55 -0.77 -13.18
C ASP A 53 2.59 -0.63 -14.30
#